data_AF-I0UXE5-F1
#
_entry.id   AF-I0UXE5-F1
#
_cell.length_a   1.000
_cell.length_b   1.000
_cell.length_c   1.000
_cell.angle_alpha   90.00
_cell.angle_beta   90.00
_cell.angle_gamma   90.00
#
_symmetry.space_group_name_H-M   'P 1'
#
loop_
_entity.id
_entity.type
_entity.pdbx_description
1 polymer ?
#
loop_
_entity_poly.entity_id
_entity_poly.type
_entity_poly.pdbx_seq_one_letter_code
_entity_poly.pdbx_strand_id
1 'polypeptide(L)'
;MTVSAAQHSRVGDPGRVWAPIVDQHATWIAVNPVQGCPKRCTYCFLNERGQTAVPPTQLASAREAVDLLLSSEFYGPSRPVALYTWTDVMALPASRTHLAALLEEWVRRAVPSPVVLITKCQVPDETIAVINSARERGTTVLVYLSYSGLSREVERGIRHDAIVANFPRLAEAGIPIVHYWRPVFPDSADLETMCRVLDHAARYAVCTVAAGLKVEPAALDRLAESWPELASTPGVTEAEGVYPRLFWEFIHRTWQRHPGYPLFHTNSCALSFVLERADSFGVFGSPICRQRNTCPVTQRERCTAADSRRTPPSNDEIRAALTRRGLPEVSFSLVEQGRELIIDAAAETNVAAALTQDLGVRIRVARDDGDAYWSSGTAGAIPVIVG
;
A
#
# COMPACT_ATOMS: atom_id res chain seq x y z
N MET A 1 -26.05 12.75 -11.56
CA MET A 1 -25.18 13.90 -11.84
C MET A 1 -23.78 13.49 -11.41
N THR A 2 -22.99 13.04 -12.36
CA THR A 2 -21.62 12.55 -12.17
C THR A 2 -20.73 13.74 -11.82
N VAL A 3 -20.20 13.75 -10.60
CA VAL A 3 -19.04 14.57 -10.30
C VAL A 3 -17.89 13.90 -11.03
N SER A 4 -17.64 14.34 -12.27
CA SER A 4 -16.36 14.09 -12.93
C SER A 4 -15.27 14.43 -11.92
N ALA A 5 -14.40 13.47 -11.61
CA ALA A 5 -13.20 13.70 -10.82
C ALA A 5 -12.49 14.88 -11.48
N ALA A 6 -12.68 16.07 -10.92
CA ALA A 6 -12.10 17.28 -11.44
C ALA A 6 -10.59 17.06 -11.32
N GLN A 7 -9.98 16.66 -12.44
CA GLN A 7 -8.58 16.87 -12.70
C GLN A 7 -8.37 18.36 -12.46
N HIS A 8 -7.96 18.71 -11.24
CA HIS A 8 -7.30 19.97 -10.98
C HIS A 8 -5.93 19.86 -11.65
N SER A 9 -5.94 19.90 -12.99
CA SER A 9 -4.76 20.17 -13.81
C SER A 9 -4.35 21.60 -13.48
N ARG A 10 -3.53 21.74 -12.43
CA ARG A 10 -2.72 22.94 -12.30
C ARG A 10 -1.78 22.94 -13.50
N VAL A 11 -2.09 23.83 -14.45
CA VAL A 11 -1.17 24.31 -15.48
C VAL A 11 0.17 24.60 -14.79
N GLY A 12 1.25 23.89 -15.14
CA GLY A 12 2.53 24.18 -14.50
C GLY A 12 3.76 23.37 -14.92
N ASP A 13 3.64 22.13 -15.37
CA ASP A 13 4.82 21.37 -15.82
C ASP A 13 4.41 20.30 -16.85
N PRO A 14 4.63 20.52 -18.16
CA PRO A 14 4.19 19.59 -19.20
C PRO A 14 4.86 18.22 -19.13
N GLY A 15 5.88 18.03 -18.28
CA GLY A 15 6.56 16.74 -18.08
C GLY A 15 6.04 15.92 -16.88
N ARG A 16 5.07 16.41 -16.10
CA ARG A 16 4.63 15.76 -14.85
C ARG A 16 3.17 15.33 -14.92
N VAL A 17 2.94 14.05 -14.63
CA VAL A 17 1.60 13.48 -14.39
C VAL A 17 1.29 13.60 -12.90
N TRP A 18 0.09 14.07 -12.57
CA TRP A 18 -0.36 14.26 -11.19
C TRP A 18 -1.47 13.27 -10.86
N ALA A 19 -1.41 12.70 -9.66
CA ALA A 19 -2.52 11.91 -9.13
C ALA A 19 -3.61 12.81 -8.54
N PRO A 20 -4.86 12.33 -8.45
CA PRO A 20 -5.86 12.92 -7.58
C PRO A 20 -5.33 13.09 -6.15
N ILE A 21 -5.81 14.14 -5.45
CA ILE A 21 -5.46 14.34 -4.04
C ILE A 21 -6.04 13.23 -3.18
N VAL A 22 -7.21 12.70 -3.51
CA VAL A 22 -7.81 11.54 -2.85
C VAL A 22 -8.07 10.47 -3.88
N ASP A 23 -7.57 9.27 -3.63
CA ASP A 23 -7.68 8.12 -4.53
C ASP A 23 -7.86 6.82 -3.73
N GLN A 24 -8.34 5.77 -4.38
CA GLN A 24 -8.51 4.46 -3.76
C GLN A 24 -7.43 3.50 -4.26
N HIS A 25 -6.60 3.00 -3.33
CA HIS A 25 -5.65 1.94 -3.60
C HIS A 25 -6.22 0.59 -3.15
N ALA A 26 -5.61 -0.52 -3.57
CA ALA A 26 -6.03 -1.88 -3.18
C ALA A 26 -6.17 -2.14 -1.67
N THR A 27 -5.56 -1.32 -0.81
CA THR A 27 -5.55 -1.53 0.65
C THR A 27 -6.11 -0.36 1.47
N TRP A 28 -6.07 0.86 0.94
CA TRP A 28 -6.38 2.07 1.71
C TRP A 28 -6.84 3.16 0.76
N ILE A 29 -7.44 4.19 1.33
CA ILE A 29 -7.58 5.47 0.64
C ILE A 29 -6.20 6.13 0.67
N ALA A 30 -5.75 6.69 -0.44
CA ALA A 30 -4.55 7.51 -0.47
C ALA A 30 -4.92 8.99 -0.45
N VAL A 31 -4.17 9.79 0.32
CA VAL A 31 -4.31 11.24 0.34
C VAL A 31 -2.95 11.87 0.00
N ASN A 32 -2.88 12.49 -1.19
CA ASN A 32 -1.68 12.97 -1.87
C ASN A 32 -1.70 14.49 -2.10
N PRO A 33 -1.76 15.32 -1.04
CA PRO A 33 -1.80 16.78 -1.16
C PRO A 33 -0.43 17.36 -1.50
N VAL A 34 0.63 16.57 -1.39
CA VAL A 34 2.00 16.91 -1.80
C VAL A 34 2.51 15.77 -2.67
N GLN A 35 3.01 16.09 -3.87
CA GLN A 35 3.45 15.09 -4.86
C GLN A 35 4.79 15.44 -5.49
N GLY A 36 5.56 14.42 -5.84
CA GLY A 36 6.93 14.53 -6.32
C GLY A 36 7.93 14.13 -5.25
N CYS A 37 9.00 13.44 -5.65
CA CYS A 37 9.99 12.89 -4.75
C CYS A 37 11.40 13.27 -5.22
N PRO A 38 12.27 13.80 -4.32
CA PRO A 38 13.64 14.15 -4.71
C PRO A 38 14.54 12.91 -4.90
N LYS A 39 14.03 11.70 -4.63
CA LYS A 39 14.78 10.45 -4.71
C LYS A 39 14.72 9.87 -6.12
N ARG A 40 15.68 9.00 -6.43
CA ARG A 40 15.92 8.42 -7.76
C ARG A 40 16.00 6.89 -7.70
N CYS A 41 15.08 6.26 -6.98
CA CYS A 41 15.07 4.80 -6.93
C CYS A 41 14.73 4.23 -8.31
N THR A 42 15.56 3.30 -8.81
CA THR A 42 15.42 2.71 -10.15
C THR A 42 14.06 2.05 -10.32
N TYR A 43 13.55 1.36 -9.31
CA TYR A 43 12.26 0.68 -9.42
C TYR A 43 11.03 1.59 -9.25
N CYS A 44 11.21 2.89 -9.00
CA CYS A 44 10.10 3.74 -8.58
C CYS A 44 9.09 3.94 -9.72
N PHE A 45 7.81 3.70 -9.44
CA PHE A 45 6.75 3.91 -10.41
C PHE A 45 6.55 5.38 -10.79
N LEU A 46 7.03 6.31 -9.96
CA LEU A 46 6.99 7.75 -10.21
C LEU A 46 7.88 8.19 -11.38
N ASN A 47 8.80 7.34 -11.86
CA ASN A 47 9.67 7.67 -13.00
C ASN A 47 8.85 7.96 -14.26
N GLU A 48 7.93 7.06 -14.64
CA GLU A 48 7.08 7.21 -15.85
C GLU A 48 6.10 8.39 -15.76
N ARG A 49 6.00 9.01 -14.58
CA ARG A 49 5.12 10.15 -14.30
C ARG A 49 5.88 11.48 -14.19
N GLY A 50 7.21 11.47 -14.36
CA GLY A 50 8.05 12.65 -14.16
C GLY A 50 8.14 13.12 -12.70
N GLN A 51 7.81 12.25 -11.73
CA GLN A 51 7.66 12.60 -10.32
C GLN A 51 8.87 12.19 -9.45
N THR A 52 9.94 11.68 -10.06
CA THR A 52 11.23 11.41 -9.39
C THR A 52 12.26 12.48 -9.69
N ALA A 53 13.26 12.64 -8.81
CA ALA A 53 14.30 13.67 -8.94
C ALA A 53 13.79 15.12 -8.96
N VAL A 54 12.58 15.36 -8.45
CA VAL A 54 11.92 16.67 -8.47
C VAL A 54 11.60 17.12 -7.04
N PRO A 55 11.57 18.42 -6.77
CA PRO A 55 11.03 18.92 -5.51
C PRO A 55 9.54 18.57 -5.39
N PRO A 56 9.08 18.06 -4.23
CA PRO A 56 7.66 17.89 -3.95
C PRO A 56 6.90 19.22 -4.10
N THR A 57 5.71 19.15 -4.67
CA THR A 57 4.83 20.30 -4.89
C THR A 57 3.56 20.12 -4.09
N GLN A 58 3.18 21.15 -3.34
CA GLN A 58 1.93 21.17 -2.58
C GLN A 58 0.75 21.53 -3.51
N LEU A 59 -0.19 20.62 -3.63
CA LEU A 59 -1.40 20.72 -4.46
C LEU A 59 -2.61 21.20 -3.66
N ALA A 60 -2.68 20.85 -2.38
CA ALA A 60 -3.72 21.29 -1.45
C ALA A 60 -3.10 21.62 -0.09
N SER A 61 -3.75 22.49 0.68
CA SER A 61 -3.46 22.68 2.10
C SER A 61 -3.92 21.47 2.92
N ALA A 62 -3.42 21.38 4.16
CA ALA A 62 -3.87 20.39 5.15
C ALA A 62 -5.39 20.37 5.31
N ARG A 63 -6.01 21.55 5.44
CA ARG A 63 -7.46 21.70 5.61
C ARG A 63 -8.21 21.17 4.38
N GLU A 64 -7.82 21.63 3.18
CA GLU A 64 -8.43 21.20 1.91
C GLU A 64 -8.27 19.70 1.68
N ALA A 65 -7.11 19.12 2.03
CA ALA A 65 -6.88 17.68 1.89
C ALA A 65 -7.84 16.86 2.75
N VAL A 66 -8.09 17.30 3.99
CA VAL A 66 -9.07 16.65 4.89
C VAL A 66 -10.50 16.88 4.40
N ASP A 67 -10.83 18.07 3.90
CA ASP A 67 -12.15 18.34 3.28
C ASP A 67 -12.41 17.40 2.10
N LEU A 68 -11.45 17.28 1.18
CA LEU A 68 -11.53 16.40 0.02
C LEU A 68 -11.67 14.94 0.44
N LEU A 69 -10.93 14.49 1.46
CA LEU A 69 -11.05 13.13 2.00
C LEU A 69 -12.48 12.89 2.51
N LEU A 70 -12.99 13.75 3.38
CA LEU A 70 -14.29 13.56 4.02
C LEU A 70 -15.46 13.67 3.02
N SER A 71 -15.29 14.40 1.92
CA SER A 71 -16.27 14.48 0.83
C SER A 71 -16.12 13.37 -0.22
N SER A 72 -15.05 12.58 -0.17
CA SER A 72 -14.77 11.56 -1.19
C SER A 72 -15.76 10.40 -1.10
N GLU A 73 -16.20 9.90 -2.25
CA GLU A 73 -16.98 8.68 -2.35
C GLU A 73 -16.25 7.43 -1.83
N PHE A 74 -14.92 7.49 -1.70
CA PHE A 74 -14.11 6.38 -1.17
C PHE A 74 -14.05 6.39 0.36
N TYR A 75 -14.47 7.47 1.01
CA TYR A 75 -14.33 7.63 2.45
C TYR A 75 -15.23 6.68 3.25
N GLY A 76 -14.65 6.12 4.30
CA GLY A 76 -15.35 5.38 5.34
C GLY A 76 -14.55 5.50 6.65
N PRO A 77 -15.22 5.73 7.79
CA PRO A 77 -14.55 6.10 9.05
C PRO A 77 -13.60 5.01 9.59
N SER A 78 -13.80 3.75 9.21
CA SER A 78 -12.93 2.65 9.61
C SER A 78 -11.78 2.39 8.62
N ARG A 79 -11.81 3.01 7.43
CA ARG A 79 -10.85 2.74 6.35
C ARG A 79 -9.49 3.36 6.69
N PRO A 80 -8.40 2.60 6.61
CA PRO A 80 -7.06 3.16 6.70
C PRO A 80 -6.81 4.17 5.58
N VAL A 81 -6.09 5.24 5.91
CA VAL A 81 -5.67 6.27 4.96
C VAL A 81 -4.16 6.33 4.91
N ALA A 82 -3.58 6.03 3.75
CA ALA A 82 -2.16 6.25 3.49
C ALA A 82 -1.93 7.68 3.01
N LEU A 83 -1.14 8.43 3.75
CA LEU A 83 -0.78 9.78 3.34
C LEU A 83 0.46 9.72 2.45
N TYR A 84 0.51 10.60 1.45
CA TYR A 84 1.71 10.88 0.66
C TYR A 84 2.24 9.69 -0.14
N THR A 85 1.39 8.87 -0.74
CA THR A 85 1.82 7.74 -1.61
C THR A 85 2.52 8.19 -2.90
N TRP A 86 2.45 9.48 -3.24
CA TRP A 86 3.15 10.13 -4.37
C TRP A 86 4.33 11.02 -3.96
N THR A 87 4.83 10.89 -2.73
CA THR A 87 6.08 11.54 -2.27
C THR A 87 6.70 10.72 -1.14
N ASP A 88 7.86 11.13 -0.62
CA ASP A 88 8.30 10.70 0.70
C ASP A 88 8.27 11.94 1.59
N VAL A 89 7.25 12.03 2.43
CA VAL A 89 6.96 13.24 3.21
C VAL A 89 8.10 13.62 4.16
N MET A 90 8.94 12.66 4.52
CA MET A 90 10.08 12.88 5.41
C MET A 90 11.28 13.51 4.70
N ALA A 91 11.30 13.49 3.35
CA ALA A 91 12.45 13.87 2.55
C ALA A 91 12.84 15.34 2.69
N LEU A 92 11.87 16.25 2.84
CA LEU A 92 12.12 17.70 2.94
C LEU A 92 11.36 18.33 4.12
N PRO A 93 11.93 19.37 4.77
CA PRO A 93 11.27 20.06 5.88
C PRO A 93 9.87 20.60 5.55
N ALA A 94 9.68 21.20 4.38
CA ALA A 94 8.38 21.75 3.98
C ALA A 94 7.26 20.68 3.92
N SER A 95 7.59 19.48 3.43
CA SER A 95 6.66 18.34 3.40
C SER A 95 6.32 17.87 4.82
N ARG A 96 7.28 17.87 5.75
CA ARG A 96 7.05 17.54 7.17
C ARG A 96 6.20 18.58 7.88
N THR A 97 6.40 19.87 7.59
CA THR A 97 5.51 20.94 8.08
C THR A 97 4.08 20.73 7.61
N HIS A 98 3.88 20.32 6.35
CA HIS A 98 2.55 19.99 5.85
C HIS A 98 1.96 18.77 6.58
N LEU A 99 2.74 17.71 6.84
CA LEU A 99 2.28 16.56 7.61
C LEU A 99 1.80 16.98 9.00
N ALA A 100 2.56 17.83 9.69
CA ALA A 100 2.17 18.33 11.00
C ALA A 100 0.83 19.08 10.96
N ALA A 101 0.65 19.97 10.00
CA ALA A 101 -0.62 20.69 9.82
C ALA A 101 -1.78 19.74 9.45
N LEU A 102 -1.52 18.71 8.65
CA LEU A 102 -2.54 17.72 8.25
C LEU A 102 -2.97 16.85 9.43
N LEU A 103 -2.03 16.37 10.25
CA LEU A 103 -2.36 15.61 11.46
C LEU A 103 -3.09 16.48 12.49
N GLU A 104 -2.77 17.76 12.59
CA GLU A 104 -3.54 18.69 13.43
C GLU A 104 -4.98 18.83 12.94
N GLU A 105 -5.19 18.99 11.63
CA GLU A 105 -6.54 19.02 11.04
C GLU A 105 -7.28 17.69 11.24
N TRP A 106 -6.57 16.56 11.20
CA TRP A 106 -7.10 15.23 11.48
C TRP A 106 -7.67 15.13 12.90
N VAL A 107 -6.88 15.57 13.89
CA VAL A 107 -7.26 15.63 15.30
C VAL A 107 -8.41 16.60 15.51
N ARG A 108 -8.29 17.83 14.98
CA ARG A 108 -9.30 18.89 15.14
C ARG A 108 -10.68 18.47 14.65
N ARG A 109 -10.74 17.67 13.58
CA ARG A 109 -12.00 17.15 13.02
C ARG A 109 -12.37 15.76 13.55
N ALA A 110 -11.60 15.21 14.48
CA ALA A 110 -11.78 13.89 15.04
C ALA A 110 -11.96 12.80 13.97
N VAL A 111 -11.14 12.83 12.91
CA VAL A 111 -11.22 11.85 11.82
C VAL A 111 -10.80 10.46 12.36
N PRO A 112 -11.71 9.47 12.42
CA PRO A 112 -11.45 8.20 13.11
C PRO A 112 -10.58 7.23 12.29
N SER A 113 -10.39 7.51 11.01
CA SER A 113 -9.61 6.68 10.10
C SER A 113 -8.15 6.55 10.57
N PRO A 114 -7.60 5.33 10.65
CA PRO A 114 -6.19 5.12 10.93
C PRO A 114 -5.30 5.73 9.85
N VAL A 115 -4.24 6.42 10.25
CA VAL A 115 -3.25 7.02 9.36
C VAL A 115 -2.05 6.10 9.17
N VAL A 116 -1.69 5.90 7.91
CA VAL A 116 -0.51 5.12 7.49
C VAL A 116 0.50 6.07 6.84
N LEU A 117 1.72 6.10 7.37
CA LEU A 117 2.85 6.80 6.75
C LEU A 117 3.83 5.78 6.19
N ILE A 118 4.32 5.98 4.97
CA ILE A 118 5.32 5.10 4.35
C ILE A 118 6.56 5.94 4.05
N THR A 119 7.75 5.49 4.46
CA THR A 119 8.98 6.26 4.23
C THR A 119 10.22 5.38 4.03
N LYS A 120 11.17 5.92 3.25
CA LYS A 120 12.56 5.47 3.09
C LYS A 120 13.56 6.52 3.59
N CYS A 121 13.07 7.56 4.27
CA CYS A 121 13.91 8.63 4.77
C CYS A 121 13.98 8.57 6.30
N GLN A 122 14.95 9.28 6.87
CA GLN A 122 15.01 9.48 8.31
C GLN A 122 13.70 10.10 8.80
N VAL A 123 13.11 9.56 9.86
CA VAL A 123 12.02 10.20 10.59
C VAL A 123 12.65 11.08 11.66
N PRO A 124 12.59 12.42 11.55
CA PRO A 124 13.21 13.30 12.54
C PRO A 124 12.45 13.36 13.85
N ASP A 125 13.10 13.80 14.93
CA ASP A 125 12.48 13.89 16.26
C ASP A 125 11.28 14.83 16.27
N GLU A 126 11.31 15.94 15.50
CA GLU A 126 10.16 16.84 15.40
C GLU A 126 8.94 16.14 14.81
N THR A 127 9.14 15.17 13.91
CA THR A 127 8.03 14.41 13.31
C THR A 127 7.55 13.30 14.23
N ILE A 128 8.45 12.67 15.00
CA ILE A 128 8.07 11.71 16.04
C ILE A 128 7.18 12.40 17.09
N ALA A 129 7.54 13.60 17.52
CA ALA A 129 6.75 14.40 18.45
C ALA A 129 5.36 14.75 17.89
N VAL A 130 5.28 15.15 16.62
CA VAL A 130 4.00 15.41 15.93
C VAL A 130 3.11 14.16 15.88
N ILE A 131 3.69 13.00 15.53
CA ILE A 131 2.95 11.73 15.47
C ILE A 131 2.42 11.37 16.88
N ASN A 132 3.26 11.44 17.91
CA ASN A 132 2.84 11.11 19.27
C ASN A 132 1.78 12.08 19.80
N SER A 133 1.90 13.38 19.53
CA SER A 133 0.86 14.36 19.88
C SER A 133 -0.49 14.04 19.23
N ALA A 134 -0.51 13.57 17.98
CA ALA A 134 -1.76 13.14 17.34
C ALA A 134 -2.33 11.86 17.98
N ARG A 135 -1.45 10.91 18.35
CA ARG A 135 -1.82 9.65 19.00
C ARG A 135 -2.38 9.83 20.41
N GLU A 136 -1.75 10.68 21.22
CA GLU A 136 -2.24 11.07 22.54
C GLU A 136 -3.61 11.73 22.48
N ARG A 137 -3.92 12.40 21.36
CA ARG A 137 -5.24 12.99 21.07
C ARG A 137 -6.19 12.05 20.33
N GLY A 138 -5.90 10.74 20.33
CA GLY A 138 -6.81 9.68 19.86
C GLY A 138 -6.66 9.29 18.39
N THR A 139 -5.74 9.89 17.62
CA THR A 139 -5.52 9.48 16.23
C THR A 139 -4.67 8.22 16.17
N THR A 140 -5.12 7.17 15.50
CA THR A 140 -4.27 6.00 15.24
C THR A 140 -3.28 6.33 14.11
N VAL A 141 -1.98 6.34 14.40
CA VAL A 141 -0.92 6.54 13.40
C VAL A 141 0.07 5.38 13.47
N LEU A 142 0.39 4.80 12.31
CA LEU A 142 1.40 3.74 12.18
C LEU A 142 2.34 4.03 11.01
N VAL A 143 3.57 3.51 11.09
CA VAL A 143 4.64 3.81 10.13
C VAL A 143 5.13 2.55 9.43
N TYR A 144 5.07 2.55 8.11
CA TYR A 144 5.69 1.58 7.23
C TYR A 144 7.11 2.04 6.91
N LEU A 145 8.10 1.37 7.48
CA LEU A 145 9.50 1.59 7.13
C LEU A 145 9.85 0.71 5.95
N SER A 146 10.09 1.32 4.80
CA SER A 146 10.45 0.57 3.61
C SER A 146 11.95 0.31 3.57
N TYR A 147 12.33 -0.93 3.84
CA TYR A 147 13.71 -1.36 3.99
C TYR A 147 13.88 -2.72 3.30
N SER A 148 14.52 -2.74 2.13
CA SER A 148 14.71 -3.98 1.38
C SER A 148 16.15 -4.49 1.38
N GLY A 149 17.08 -3.77 2.00
CA GLY A 149 18.51 -4.08 1.93
C GLY A 149 19.17 -3.74 0.59
N LEU A 150 18.50 -2.95 -0.25
CA LEU A 150 18.99 -2.55 -1.57
C LEU A 150 20.20 -1.64 -1.50
N SER A 151 21.02 -1.69 -2.54
CA SER A 151 22.21 -0.87 -2.71
C SER A 151 21.87 0.58 -3.03
N ARG A 152 22.88 1.45 -2.88
CA ARG A 152 22.78 2.88 -3.22
C ARG A 152 22.63 3.12 -4.73
N GLU A 153 23.00 2.14 -5.55
CA GLU A 153 22.80 2.21 -7.00
C GLU A 153 21.34 2.04 -7.38
N VAL A 154 20.63 1.13 -6.70
CA VAL A 154 19.18 0.95 -6.90
C VAL A 154 18.37 2.05 -6.21
N GLU A 155 18.77 2.48 -5.02
CA GLU A 155 18.05 3.48 -4.21
C GLU A 155 18.81 4.80 -4.10
N ARG A 156 19.03 5.46 -5.24
CA ARG A 156 19.81 6.72 -5.29
C ARG A 156 19.14 7.84 -4.50
N GLY A 157 19.93 8.48 -3.63
CA GLY A 157 19.50 9.56 -2.75
C GLY A 157 18.88 9.11 -1.42
N ILE A 158 18.79 7.80 -1.18
CA ILE A 158 18.37 7.22 0.10
C ILE A 158 19.59 7.06 1.02
N ARG A 159 19.40 7.35 2.32
CA ARG A 159 20.39 7.08 3.37
C ARG A 159 19.95 5.82 4.13
N HIS A 160 20.44 4.65 3.74
CA HIS A 160 20.02 3.37 4.30
C HIS A 160 20.29 3.23 5.80
N ASP A 161 21.41 3.76 6.27
CA ASP A 161 21.74 3.87 7.69
C ASP A 161 20.66 4.62 8.49
N ALA A 162 20.08 5.66 7.88
CA ALA A 162 19.01 6.43 8.50
C ALA A 162 17.69 5.65 8.55
N ILE A 163 17.40 4.79 7.56
CA ILE A 163 16.25 3.88 7.61
C ILE A 163 16.43 2.88 8.76
N VAL A 164 17.60 2.25 8.83
CA VAL A 164 17.94 1.27 9.89
C VAL A 164 17.81 1.92 11.27
N ALA A 165 18.28 3.16 11.43
CA ALA A 165 18.18 3.91 12.68
C ALA A 165 16.75 4.33 13.05
N ASN A 166 15.81 4.40 12.10
CA ASN A 166 14.40 4.70 12.42
C ASN A 166 13.75 3.57 13.24
N PHE A 167 14.14 2.31 13.04
CA PHE A 167 13.51 1.18 13.71
C PHE A 167 13.56 1.28 15.26
N PRO A 168 14.73 1.36 15.90
CA PRO A 168 14.79 1.53 17.36
C PRO A 168 14.14 2.85 17.81
N ARG A 169 14.37 3.96 17.09
CA ARG A 169 13.83 5.28 17.48
C ARG A 169 12.30 5.33 17.50
N LEU A 170 11.65 4.74 16.50
CA LEU A 170 10.19 4.67 16.46
C LEU A 170 9.64 3.66 17.48
N ALA A 171 10.33 2.54 17.70
CA ALA A 171 9.93 1.54 18.69
C ALA A 171 10.02 2.09 20.13
N GLU A 172 11.11 2.79 20.46
CA GLU A 172 11.30 3.49 21.74
C GLU A 172 10.24 4.57 21.96
N ALA A 173 9.81 5.26 20.89
CA ALA A 173 8.71 6.21 20.92
C ALA A 173 7.31 5.56 20.98
N GLY A 174 7.23 4.22 21.01
CA GLY A 174 5.98 3.46 21.05
C GLY A 174 5.12 3.59 19.79
N ILE A 175 5.69 3.98 18.65
CA ILE A 175 4.98 4.12 17.37
C ILE A 175 4.98 2.75 16.67
N PRO A 176 3.82 2.19 16.30
CA PRO A 176 3.77 0.91 15.60
C PRO A 176 4.49 0.96 14.25
N ILE A 177 5.44 0.04 14.06
CA ILE A 177 6.22 -0.08 12.83
C ILE A 177 5.77 -1.32 12.07
N VAL A 178 5.49 -1.17 10.79
CA VAL A 178 5.41 -2.27 9.82
C VAL A 178 6.68 -2.24 8.99
N HIS A 179 7.43 -3.34 8.97
CA HIS A 179 8.54 -3.49 8.06
C HIS A 179 7.99 -3.73 6.65
N TYR A 180 8.21 -2.77 5.75
CA TYR A 180 7.72 -2.85 4.37
C TYR A 180 8.84 -3.29 3.42
N TRP A 181 9.01 -4.59 3.28
CA TRP A 181 10.01 -5.22 2.42
C TRP A 181 9.56 -5.18 0.96
N ARG A 182 9.62 -3.96 0.38
CA ARG A 182 9.14 -3.67 -0.96
C ARG A 182 9.93 -2.54 -1.66
N PRO A 183 10.34 -2.72 -2.93
CA PRO A 183 10.23 -3.98 -3.66
C PRO A 183 11.31 -4.95 -3.21
N VAL A 184 11.11 -6.20 -3.55
CA VAL A 184 12.17 -7.19 -3.62
C VAL A 184 12.87 -7.03 -4.96
N PHE A 185 14.20 -7.06 -4.95
CA PHE A 185 15.02 -6.89 -6.16
C PHE A 185 16.26 -7.80 -6.09
N PRO A 186 16.80 -8.27 -7.23
CA PRO A 186 17.95 -9.18 -7.28
C PRO A 186 19.16 -8.69 -6.48
N ASP A 187 19.43 -7.38 -6.52
CA ASP A 187 20.51 -6.69 -5.81
C ASP A 187 20.52 -6.94 -4.28
N SER A 188 19.38 -7.29 -3.69
CA SER A 188 19.24 -7.61 -2.26
C SER A 188 18.84 -9.07 -1.98
N ALA A 189 18.73 -9.89 -3.01
CA ALA A 189 18.18 -11.25 -2.94
C ALA A 189 19.25 -12.29 -2.66
N ASP A 190 20.15 -12.02 -1.72
CA ASP A 190 21.12 -12.97 -1.18
C ASP A 190 20.81 -13.30 0.29
N LEU A 191 21.25 -14.48 0.76
CA LEU A 191 20.91 -14.94 2.11
C LEU A 191 21.43 -14.03 3.22
N GLU A 192 22.61 -13.42 3.06
CA GLU A 192 23.22 -12.57 4.08
C GLU A 192 22.40 -11.29 4.25
N THR A 193 22.12 -10.59 3.15
CA THR A 193 21.30 -9.38 3.13
C THR A 193 19.90 -9.66 3.64
N MET A 194 19.25 -10.72 3.16
CA MET A 194 17.90 -11.07 3.59
C MET A 194 17.84 -11.41 5.09
N CYS A 195 18.79 -12.19 5.60
CA CYS A 195 18.85 -12.49 7.03
C CYS A 195 19.05 -11.22 7.84
N ARG A 196 19.99 -10.36 7.45
CA ARG A 196 20.29 -9.09 8.14
C ARG A 196 19.08 -8.16 8.16
N VAL A 197 18.38 -8.00 7.04
CA VAL A 197 17.18 -7.16 6.92
C VAL A 197 16.08 -7.67 7.84
N LEU A 198 15.78 -8.97 7.76
CA LEU A 198 14.74 -9.59 8.58
C LEU A 198 15.09 -9.53 10.07
N ASP A 199 16.33 -9.82 10.45
CA ASP A 199 16.78 -9.79 11.84
C ASP A 199 16.69 -8.41 12.47
N HIS A 200 17.02 -7.38 11.69
CA HIS A 200 16.89 -6.00 12.16
C HIS A 200 15.43 -5.62 12.31
N ALA A 201 14.61 -5.90 11.30
CA ALA A 201 13.18 -5.59 11.33
C ALA A 201 12.45 -6.31 12.48
N ALA A 202 12.67 -7.61 12.65
CA ALA A 202 11.98 -8.44 13.64
C ALA A 202 12.25 -8.02 15.10
N ARG A 203 13.32 -7.26 15.36
CA ARG A 203 13.60 -6.72 16.70
C ARG A 203 12.69 -5.55 17.10
N TYR A 204 12.14 -4.82 16.13
CA TYR A 204 11.48 -3.53 16.38
C TYR A 204 10.11 -3.40 15.73
N ALA A 205 9.91 -4.01 14.56
CA ALA A 205 8.64 -3.98 13.85
C ALA A 205 7.65 -4.99 14.43
N VAL A 206 6.37 -4.67 14.26
CA VAL A 206 5.25 -5.52 14.70
C VAL A 206 5.04 -6.69 13.73
N CYS A 207 5.29 -6.46 12.44
CA CYS A 207 5.26 -7.47 11.40
C CYS A 207 6.03 -7.02 10.15
N THR A 208 6.27 -7.96 9.24
CA THR A 208 6.77 -7.70 7.89
C THR A 208 5.63 -7.79 6.88
N VAL A 209 5.57 -6.86 5.94
CA VAL A 209 4.91 -7.04 4.65
C VAL A 209 5.97 -7.20 3.57
N ALA A 210 5.94 -8.32 2.85
CA ALA A 210 6.83 -8.59 1.72
C ALA A 210 6.04 -8.53 0.41
N ALA A 211 6.53 -7.75 -0.56
CA ALA A 211 5.90 -7.62 -1.86
C ALA A 211 6.93 -7.45 -2.97
N GLY A 212 6.71 -8.16 -4.07
CA GLY A 212 7.57 -8.17 -5.24
C GLY A 212 7.55 -6.85 -6.00
N LEU A 213 8.40 -6.78 -7.02
CA LEU A 213 8.44 -5.65 -7.94
C LEU A 213 7.16 -5.60 -8.77
N LYS A 214 6.52 -4.44 -8.85
CA LYS A 214 5.47 -4.18 -9.84
C LYS A 214 6.13 -3.68 -11.11
N VAL A 215 5.80 -4.30 -12.24
CA VAL A 215 6.33 -3.92 -13.55
C VAL A 215 5.19 -3.37 -14.38
N GLU A 216 5.19 -2.06 -14.60
CA GLU A 216 4.28 -1.41 -15.55
C GLU A 216 4.84 -1.59 -16.95
N PRO A 217 4.01 -1.79 -18.00
CA PRO A 217 4.50 -1.95 -19.37
C PRO A 217 5.48 -0.85 -19.80
N ALA A 218 5.18 0.42 -19.49
CA ALA A 218 6.04 1.55 -19.83
C ALA A 218 7.40 1.53 -19.09
N ALA A 219 7.49 0.86 -17.94
CA ALA A 219 8.71 0.79 -17.15
C ALA A 219 9.57 -0.44 -17.48
N LEU A 220 9.07 -1.39 -18.28
CA LEU A 220 9.72 -2.69 -18.48
C LEU A 220 11.16 -2.55 -19.00
N ASP A 221 11.35 -1.81 -20.09
CA ASP A 221 12.68 -1.65 -20.72
C ASP A 221 13.70 -1.07 -19.73
N ARG A 222 13.32 -0.01 -19.02
CA ARG A 222 14.15 0.66 -18.02
C ARG A 222 14.45 -0.23 -16.81
N LEU A 223 13.48 -1.04 -16.36
CA LEU A 223 13.69 -1.97 -15.26
C LEU A 223 14.57 -3.15 -15.67
N ALA A 224 14.47 -3.59 -16.93
CA ALA A 224 15.29 -4.66 -17.50
C ALA A 224 16.77 -4.29 -17.57
N GLU A 225 17.13 -3.01 -17.62
CA GLU A 225 18.54 -2.57 -17.49
C GLU A 225 19.18 -3.03 -16.16
N SER A 226 18.39 -3.11 -15.09
CA SER A 226 18.85 -3.51 -13.75
C SER A 226 18.40 -4.94 -13.36
N TRP A 227 17.46 -5.52 -14.10
CA TRP A 227 17.00 -6.89 -13.92
C TRP A 227 16.66 -7.51 -15.29
N PRO A 228 17.67 -7.96 -16.07
CA PRO A 228 17.50 -8.35 -17.48
C PRO A 228 16.46 -9.44 -17.73
N GLU A 229 16.28 -10.36 -16.80
CA GLU A 229 15.32 -11.46 -16.90
C GLU A 229 13.85 -10.98 -16.98
N LEU A 230 13.56 -9.73 -16.62
CA LEU A 230 12.23 -9.14 -16.84
C LEU A 230 11.85 -9.10 -18.32
N ALA A 231 12.80 -8.83 -19.22
CA ALA A 231 12.52 -8.68 -20.65
C ALA A 231 12.17 -10.02 -21.33
N SER A 232 12.65 -11.14 -20.80
CA SER A 232 12.45 -12.48 -21.38
C SER A 232 11.41 -13.32 -20.64
N THR A 233 10.94 -12.90 -19.46
CA THR A 233 9.96 -13.64 -18.67
C THR A 233 8.53 -13.23 -19.05
N PRO A 234 7.70 -14.17 -19.56
CA PRO A 234 6.31 -13.87 -19.87
C PRO A 234 5.49 -13.53 -18.61
N GLY A 235 4.53 -12.61 -18.74
CA GLY A 235 3.54 -12.34 -17.69
C GLY A 235 3.99 -11.32 -16.63
N VAL A 236 5.18 -10.72 -16.74
CA VAL A 236 5.73 -9.81 -15.71
C VAL A 236 4.90 -8.53 -15.54
N THR A 237 4.25 -8.05 -16.60
CA THR A 237 3.40 -6.84 -16.61
C THR A 237 1.97 -7.08 -16.11
N GLU A 238 1.58 -8.35 -15.99
CA GLU A 238 0.30 -8.80 -15.44
C GLU A 238 0.46 -9.30 -13.99
N ALA A 239 1.70 -9.54 -13.55
CA ALA A 239 2.00 -10.16 -12.27
C ALA A 239 1.55 -9.31 -11.06
N GLU A 240 1.07 -10.00 -10.02
CA GLU A 240 0.89 -9.42 -8.68
C GLU A 240 2.20 -8.88 -8.10
N GLY A 241 3.32 -9.42 -8.55
CA GLY A 241 4.64 -8.94 -8.23
C GLY A 241 5.65 -9.93 -8.79
N VAL A 242 6.78 -9.41 -9.23
CA VAL A 242 7.91 -10.20 -9.70
C VAL A 242 8.88 -10.37 -8.54
N TYR A 243 9.29 -11.61 -8.29
CA TYR A 243 10.17 -11.99 -7.18
C TYR A 243 11.41 -12.74 -7.71
N PRO A 244 12.61 -12.45 -7.19
CA PRO A 244 13.75 -13.35 -7.36
C PRO A 244 13.46 -14.69 -6.66
N ARG A 245 13.81 -15.82 -7.28
CA ARG A 245 13.55 -17.17 -6.75
C ARG A 245 14.12 -17.36 -5.35
N LEU A 246 15.36 -16.96 -5.13
CA LEU A 246 16.01 -17.12 -3.81
C LEU A 246 15.27 -16.37 -2.71
N PHE A 247 14.75 -15.17 -3.00
CA PHE A 247 13.90 -14.45 -2.07
C PHE A 247 12.57 -15.15 -1.82
N TRP A 248 11.91 -15.62 -2.89
CA TRP A 248 10.63 -16.33 -2.79
C TRP A 248 10.74 -17.58 -1.90
N GLU A 249 11.82 -18.33 -2.02
CA GLU A 249 12.08 -19.50 -1.17
C GLU A 249 12.37 -19.11 0.29
N PHE A 250 13.11 -18.01 0.49
CA PHE A 250 13.45 -17.50 1.81
C PHE A 250 12.24 -17.03 2.61
N ILE A 251 11.36 -16.20 2.02
CA ILE A 251 10.25 -15.56 2.75
C ILE A 251 9.26 -16.55 3.37
N HIS A 252 9.07 -17.72 2.75
CA HIS A 252 8.16 -18.76 3.24
C HIS A 252 8.75 -19.60 4.39
N ARG A 253 9.99 -19.34 4.79
CA ARG A 253 10.68 -20.03 5.89
C ARG A 253 11.11 -19.08 7.02
N THR A 254 10.71 -17.82 6.96
CA THR A 254 11.08 -16.79 7.95
C THR A 254 10.65 -17.13 9.37
N TRP A 255 9.53 -17.86 9.54
CA TRP A 255 9.05 -18.36 10.83
C TRP A 255 10.03 -19.32 11.53
N GLN A 256 10.92 -19.99 10.78
CA GLN A 256 11.96 -20.85 11.36
C GLN A 256 13.04 -20.00 12.06
N ARG A 257 13.24 -18.77 11.58
CA ARG A 257 14.25 -17.83 12.10
C ARG A 257 13.70 -16.95 13.21
N HIS A 258 12.49 -16.44 13.04
CA HIS A 258 11.79 -15.61 14.02
C HIS A 258 10.40 -16.19 14.32
N PRO A 259 10.33 -17.25 15.17
CA PRO A 259 9.05 -17.81 15.60
C PRO A 259 8.19 -16.73 16.25
N GLY A 260 6.96 -16.57 15.77
CA GLY A 260 6.00 -15.59 16.30
C GLY A 260 6.10 -14.20 15.69
N TYR A 261 7.09 -13.89 14.85
CA TYR A 261 7.14 -12.64 14.08
C TYR A 261 6.34 -12.78 12.77
N PRO A 262 5.19 -12.10 12.61
CA PRO A 262 4.32 -12.32 11.47
C PRO A 262 4.88 -11.75 10.17
N LEU A 263 4.67 -12.48 9.07
CA LEU A 263 4.95 -12.02 7.72
C LEU A 263 3.70 -12.13 6.85
N PHE A 264 3.38 -11.05 6.15
CA PHE A 264 2.24 -10.95 5.25
C PHE A 264 2.69 -10.64 3.83
N HIS A 265 1.98 -11.18 2.85
CA HIS A 265 2.09 -10.81 1.44
C HIS A 265 1.06 -9.75 1.03
N THR A 266 0.12 -9.43 1.91
CA THR A 266 -0.91 -8.41 1.67
C THR A 266 -0.85 -7.32 2.73
N ASN A 267 -0.82 -6.08 2.28
CA ASN A 267 -0.89 -4.92 3.17
C ASN A 267 -2.18 -4.95 4.01
N SER A 268 -3.31 -5.39 3.43
CA SER A 268 -4.60 -5.48 4.13
C SER A 268 -4.59 -6.39 5.34
N CYS A 269 -3.95 -7.57 5.26
CA CYS A 269 -3.84 -8.47 6.41
C CYS A 269 -2.88 -7.93 7.47
N ALA A 270 -1.77 -7.30 7.06
CA ALA A 270 -0.86 -6.67 8.01
C ALA A 270 -1.52 -5.50 8.75
N LEU A 271 -2.27 -4.64 8.06
CA LEU A 271 -3.05 -3.59 8.71
C LEU A 271 -4.10 -4.15 9.64
N SER A 272 -4.85 -5.17 9.20
CA SER A 272 -5.83 -5.84 10.05
C SER A 272 -5.16 -6.37 11.32
N PHE A 273 -3.98 -6.97 11.21
CA PHE A 273 -3.21 -7.44 12.35
C PHE A 273 -2.78 -6.32 13.29
N VAL A 274 -2.13 -5.27 12.78
CA VAL A 274 -1.62 -4.14 13.58
C VAL A 274 -2.75 -3.34 14.23
N LEU A 275 -3.90 -3.23 13.55
CA LEU A 275 -5.09 -2.54 14.04
C LEU A 275 -6.00 -3.45 14.89
N GLU A 276 -5.59 -4.69 15.14
CA GLU A 276 -6.34 -5.69 15.89
C GLU A 276 -7.75 -5.98 15.35
N ARG A 277 -7.89 -5.95 14.02
CA ARG A 277 -9.13 -6.19 13.28
C ARG A 277 -9.08 -7.53 12.53
N ALA A 278 -10.25 -8.05 12.21
CA ALA A 278 -10.38 -9.16 11.27
C ALA A 278 -10.09 -8.66 9.84
N ASP A 279 -9.80 -9.60 8.93
CA ASP A 279 -9.72 -9.30 7.50
C ASP A 279 -11.05 -8.72 6.99
N SER A 280 -10.97 -7.60 6.28
CA SER A 280 -12.11 -6.93 5.64
C SER A 280 -12.02 -6.92 4.11
N PHE A 281 -11.04 -7.63 3.52
CA PHE A 281 -10.75 -7.59 2.09
C PHE A 281 -11.02 -8.92 1.38
N GLY A 282 -11.65 -9.88 2.06
CA GLY A 282 -11.92 -11.22 1.50
C GLY A 282 -10.66 -12.06 1.28
N VAL A 283 -9.57 -11.74 1.97
CA VAL A 283 -8.31 -12.49 1.93
C VAL A 283 -8.42 -13.73 2.82
N PHE A 284 -9.18 -13.70 3.90
CA PHE A 284 -9.34 -14.85 4.80
C PHE A 284 -9.88 -16.08 4.05
N GLY A 285 -9.21 -17.21 4.24
CA GLY A 285 -9.50 -18.44 3.50
C GLY A 285 -9.03 -18.46 2.04
N SER A 286 -8.48 -17.38 1.49
CA SER A 286 -7.86 -17.41 0.15
C SER A 286 -6.56 -18.24 0.12
N PRO A 287 -6.06 -18.62 -1.07
CA PRO A 287 -4.73 -19.22 -1.20
C PRO A 287 -3.62 -18.38 -0.55
N ILE A 288 -3.68 -17.05 -0.69
CA ILE A 288 -2.72 -16.12 -0.05
C ILE A 288 -2.74 -16.28 1.48
N CYS A 289 -3.94 -16.34 2.09
CA CYS A 289 -4.09 -16.51 3.53
C CYS A 289 -3.58 -17.87 4.05
N ARG A 290 -3.79 -18.94 3.27
CA ARG A 290 -3.45 -20.31 3.68
C ARG A 290 -1.99 -20.67 3.41
N GLN A 291 -1.43 -20.17 2.31
CA GLN A 291 -0.14 -20.65 1.79
C GLN A 291 0.99 -19.61 1.94
N ARG A 292 0.67 -18.32 2.00
CA ARG A 292 1.68 -17.25 1.96
C ARG A 292 1.79 -16.46 3.26
N ASN A 293 0.66 -16.06 3.83
CA ASN A 293 0.66 -15.29 5.07
C ASN A 293 1.00 -16.18 6.28
N THR A 294 2.02 -15.76 7.03
CA THR A 294 2.39 -16.32 8.33
C THR A 294 1.67 -15.55 9.42
N CYS A 295 0.34 -15.76 9.53
CA CYS A 295 -0.48 -15.13 10.55
C CYS A 295 -0.30 -15.81 11.92
N PRO A 296 -0.23 -15.05 13.02
CA PRO A 296 -0.28 -15.63 14.36
C PRO A 296 -1.67 -16.22 14.65
N VAL A 297 -1.73 -17.15 15.62
CA VAL A 297 -2.97 -17.85 16.00
C VAL A 297 -4.09 -16.86 16.36
N THR A 298 -3.78 -15.85 17.16
CA THR A 298 -4.74 -14.82 17.59
C THR A 298 -5.38 -14.07 16.42
N GLN A 299 -4.62 -13.75 15.37
CA GLN A 299 -5.18 -13.14 14.16
C GLN A 299 -6.07 -14.11 13.39
N ARG A 300 -5.68 -15.40 13.31
CA ARG A 300 -6.50 -16.43 12.64
C ARG A 300 -7.82 -16.62 13.38
N GLU A 301 -7.81 -16.69 14.71
CA GLU A 301 -9.02 -16.79 15.54
C GLU A 301 -9.94 -15.58 15.33
N ARG A 302 -9.37 -14.37 15.33
CA ARG A 302 -10.13 -13.14 15.05
C ARG A 302 -10.81 -13.17 13.69
N CYS A 303 -10.09 -13.59 12.64
CA CYS A 303 -10.67 -13.76 11.31
C CYS A 303 -11.73 -14.86 11.26
N THR A 304 -11.48 -16.03 11.89
CA THR A 304 -12.46 -17.13 11.98
C THR A 304 -13.75 -16.67 12.66
N ALA A 305 -13.66 -15.95 13.77
CA ALA A 305 -14.83 -15.48 14.51
C ALA A 305 -15.60 -14.38 13.77
N ALA A 306 -14.94 -13.60 12.92
CA ALA A 306 -15.61 -12.64 12.04
C ALA A 306 -16.29 -13.35 10.87
N ASP A 307 -15.60 -14.31 10.27
CA ASP A 307 -16.09 -15.11 9.14
C ASP A 307 -17.31 -15.97 9.52
N SER A 308 -17.35 -16.53 10.72
CA SER A 308 -18.51 -17.29 11.21
C SER A 308 -19.77 -16.45 11.41
N ARG A 309 -19.63 -15.12 11.49
CA ARG A 309 -20.72 -14.14 11.61
C ARG A 309 -20.98 -13.39 10.31
N ARG A 310 -20.24 -13.70 9.25
CA ARG A 310 -20.32 -13.03 7.97
C ARG A 310 -21.61 -13.43 7.25
N THR A 311 -22.38 -12.43 6.83
CA THR A 311 -23.44 -12.60 5.84
C THR A 311 -22.88 -12.17 4.49
N PRO A 312 -22.94 -13.01 3.45
CA PRO A 312 -22.63 -12.58 2.09
C PRO A 312 -23.49 -11.36 1.69
N PRO A 313 -22.95 -10.41 0.92
CA PRO A 313 -23.74 -9.27 0.47
C PRO A 313 -24.89 -9.76 -0.42
N SER A 314 -26.07 -9.20 -0.19
CA SER A 314 -27.25 -9.41 -1.01
C SER A 314 -27.10 -8.79 -2.40
N ASN A 315 -27.91 -9.24 -3.37
CA ASN A 315 -27.92 -8.66 -4.71
C ASN A 315 -28.24 -7.16 -4.69
N ASP A 316 -29.09 -6.70 -3.77
CA ASP A 316 -29.44 -5.28 -3.65
C ASP A 316 -28.27 -4.45 -3.11
N GLU A 317 -27.54 -4.97 -2.11
CA GLU A 317 -26.31 -4.34 -1.61
C GLU A 317 -25.24 -4.25 -2.69
N ILE A 318 -25.07 -5.32 -3.48
CA ILE A 318 -24.15 -5.34 -4.62
C ILE A 318 -24.58 -4.31 -5.67
N ARG A 319 -25.84 -4.29 -6.08
CA ARG A 319 -26.39 -3.32 -7.05
C ARG A 319 -26.20 -1.88 -6.58
N ALA A 320 -26.46 -1.60 -5.31
CA ALA A 320 -26.26 -0.28 -4.72
C ALA A 320 -24.78 0.12 -4.72
N ALA A 321 -23.87 -0.78 -4.36
CA ALA A 321 -22.44 -0.53 -4.41
C ALA A 321 -21.97 -0.27 -5.85
N LEU A 322 -22.35 -1.11 -6.82
CA LEU A 322 -22.03 -0.93 -8.23
C LEU A 322 -22.55 0.40 -8.78
N THR A 323 -23.79 0.78 -8.45
CA THR A 323 -24.38 2.06 -8.87
C THR A 323 -23.60 3.25 -8.33
N ARG A 324 -23.21 3.22 -7.05
CA ARG A 324 -22.38 4.27 -6.45
C ARG A 324 -21.03 4.41 -7.15
N ARG A 325 -20.50 3.32 -7.70
CA ARG A 325 -19.21 3.28 -8.43
C ARG A 325 -19.36 3.43 -9.94
N GLY A 326 -20.51 3.88 -10.43
CA GLY A 326 -20.72 4.14 -11.86
C GLY A 326 -20.95 2.90 -12.74
N LEU A 327 -21.31 1.75 -12.13
CA LEU A 327 -21.54 0.47 -12.82
C LEU A 327 -23.00 -0.06 -12.63
N PRO A 328 -24.07 0.74 -12.81
CA PRO A 328 -25.43 0.35 -12.41
C PRO A 328 -25.98 -0.91 -13.12
N GLU A 329 -25.68 -1.06 -14.40
CA GLU A 329 -26.29 -2.08 -15.27
C GLU A 329 -25.40 -3.29 -15.56
N VAL A 330 -24.27 -3.43 -14.87
CA VAL A 330 -23.35 -4.55 -15.13
C VAL A 330 -23.92 -5.86 -14.57
N SER A 331 -23.68 -6.96 -15.29
CA SER A 331 -23.97 -8.30 -14.79
C SER A 331 -22.91 -8.72 -13.78
N PHE A 332 -23.32 -9.49 -12.77
CA PHE A 332 -22.40 -10.02 -11.77
C PHE A 332 -22.82 -11.40 -11.28
N SER A 333 -21.86 -12.15 -10.74
CA SER A 333 -22.11 -13.41 -10.06
C SER A 333 -21.30 -13.49 -8.77
N LEU A 334 -21.94 -14.01 -7.73
CA LEU A 334 -21.30 -14.22 -6.43
C LEU A 334 -20.91 -15.70 -6.32
N VAL A 335 -19.60 -15.96 -6.20
CA VAL A 335 -19.02 -17.31 -6.18
C VAL A 335 -18.32 -17.59 -4.85
N GLU A 336 -17.77 -18.81 -4.71
CA GLU A 336 -16.98 -19.21 -3.53
C GLU A 336 -17.73 -18.99 -2.21
N GLN A 337 -19.00 -19.43 -2.15
CA GLN A 337 -19.88 -19.27 -0.99
C GLN A 337 -20.05 -17.80 -0.55
N GLY A 338 -20.05 -16.85 -1.49
CA GLY A 338 -20.26 -15.45 -1.14
C GLY A 338 -18.99 -14.66 -0.83
N ARG A 339 -17.81 -15.19 -1.21
CA ARG A 339 -16.51 -14.58 -0.89
C ARG A 339 -15.90 -13.79 -2.03
N GLU A 340 -16.40 -14.01 -3.25
CA GLU A 340 -15.86 -13.39 -4.44
C GLU A 340 -16.98 -12.98 -5.39
N LEU A 341 -16.95 -11.73 -5.82
CA LEU A 341 -17.85 -11.16 -6.79
C LEU A 341 -17.13 -11.06 -8.13
N ILE A 342 -17.67 -11.72 -9.15
CA ILE A 342 -17.23 -11.60 -10.53
C ILE A 342 -18.16 -10.60 -11.22
N ILE A 343 -17.58 -9.53 -11.74
CA ILE A 343 -18.29 -8.48 -12.48
C ILE A 343 -17.96 -8.66 -13.96
N ASP A 344 -18.99 -8.78 -14.79
CA ASP A 344 -18.86 -8.95 -16.24
C ASP A 344 -18.73 -7.59 -16.94
N ALA A 345 -17.69 -6.84 -16.55
CA ALA A 345 -17.31 -5.56 -17.12
C ALA A 345 -15.84 -5.27 -16.81
N ALA A 346 -15.22 -4.44 -17.65
CA ALA A 346 -13.96 -3.80 -17.30
C ALA A 346 -14.22 -2.70 -16.25
N ALA A 347 -13.32 -2.56 -15.29
CA ALA A 347 -13.36 -1.50 -14.30
C ALA A 347 -11.94 -1.10 -13.91
N GLU A 348 -11.77 0.19 -13.59
CA GLU A 348 -10.54 0.70 -12.99
C GLU A 348 -10.23 -0.01 -11.66
N THR A 349 -8.94 -0.19 -11.36
CA THR A 349 -8.47 -0.86 -10.15
C THR A 349 -8.90 -0.15 -8.88
N ASN A 350 -9.00 1.18 -8.90
CA ASN A 350 -9.50 1.97 -7.78
C ASN A 350 -10.98 1.62 -7.47
N VAL A 351 -11.82 1.39 -8.48
CA VAL A 351 -13.22 0.98 -8.36
C VAL A 351 -13.30 -0.44 -7.83
N ALA A 352 -12.54 -1.38 -8.38
CA ALA A 352 -12.48 -2.75 -7.87
C ALA A 352 -12.01 -2.80 -6.40
N ALA A 353 -11.03 -1.97 -6.04
CA ALA A 353 -10.56 -1.83 -4.66
C ALA A 353 -11.63 -1.22 -3.74
N ALA A 354 -12.34 -0.19 -4.20
CA ALA A 354 -13.44 0.42 -3.45
C ALA A 354 -14.56 -0.58 -3.20
N LEU A 355 -14.98 -1.33 -4.22
CA LEU A 355 -15.99 -2.39 -4.12
C LEU A 355 -15.56 -3.50 -3.16
N THR A 356 -14.27 -3.88 -3.18
CA THR A 356 -13.71 -4.86 -2.23
C THR A 356 -13.93 -4.40 -0.80
N GLN A 357 -13.71 -3.11 -0.51
CA GLN A 357 -13.90 -2.54 0.82
C GLN A 357 -15.37 -2.25 1.15
N ASP A 358 -16.21 -1.91 0.17
CA ASP A 358 -17.63 -1.65 0.36
C ASP A 358 -18.37 -2.94 0.74
N LEU A 359 -18.01 -4.06 0.10
CA LEU A 359 -18.74 -5.33 0.18
C LEU A 359 -18.03 -6.41 1.02
N GLY A 360 -16.76 -6.20 1.39
CA GLY A 360 -15.98 -7.18 2.16
C GLY A 360 -15.73 -8.51 1.43
N VAL A 361 -15.85 -8.53 0.10
CA VAL A 361 -15.60 -9.68 -0.80
C VAL A 361 -14.42 -9.36 -1.71
N ARG A 362 -13.77 -10.39 -2.24
CA ARG A 362 -12.83 -10.19 -3.36
C ARG A 362 -13.61 -9.78 -4.60
N ILE A 363 -13.04 -8.88 -5.39
CA ILE A 363 -13.65 -8.40 -6.64
C ILE A 363 -12.79 -8.85 -7.82
N ARG A 364 -13.40 -9.56 -8.74
CA ARG A 364 -12.81 -9.94 -10.02
C ARG A 364 -13.54 -9.21 -11.13
N VAL A 365 -12.80 -8.45 -11.92
CA VAL A 365 -13.28 -7.67 -13.08
C VAL A 365 -12.41 -8.03 -14.29
N ALA A 366 -12.92 -7.78 -15.50
CA ALA A 366 -12.03 -7.73 -16.66
C ALA A 366 -11.05 -6.56 -16.49
N ARG A 367 -9.82 -6.71 -16.99
CA ARG A 367 -8.83 -5.63 -16.93
C ARG A 367 -9.25 -4.51 -17.90
N ASP A 368 -9.16 -3.27 -17.44
CA ASP A 368 -9.16 -2.10 -18.31
C ASP A 368 -7.71 -1.83 -18.76
N ASP A 369 -7.44 -1.93 -20.07
CA ASP A 369 -6.11 -1.74 -20.64
C ASP A 369 -5.63 -0.28 -20.54
N GLY A 370 -6.53 0.67 -20.27
CA GLY A 370 -6.21 2.07 -20.01
C GLY A 370 -5.82 2.37 -18.56
N ASP A 371 -5.98 1.41 -17.64
CA ASP A 371 -5.73 1.64 -16.23
C ASP A 371 -4.22 1.66 -15.90
N ALA A 372 -3.75 2.80 -15.40
CA ALA A 372 -2.38 3.01 -14.96
C ALA A 372 -2.08 2.33 -13.61
N TYR A 373 -3.08 1.79 -12.93
CA TYR A 373 -2.92 1.05 -11.68
C TYR A 373 -2.56 -0.42 -11.89
N TRP A 374 -1.72 -0.94 -10.99
CA TRP A 374 -1.14 -2.27 -11.13
C TRP A 374 -2.13 -3.39 -10.82
N SER A 375 -2.01 -4.48 -11.57
CA SER A 375 -2.66 -5.76 -11.28
C SER A 375 -2.48 -6.14 -9.82
N SER A 376 -3.53 -6.60 -9.13
CA SER A 376 -3.48 -6.90 -7.69
C SER A 376 -3.92 -8.33 -7.42
N GLY A 377 -3.42 -8.94 -6.35
CA GLY A 377 -3.86 -10.27 -5.93
C GLY A 377 -5.34 -10.31 -5.55
N THR A 378 -5.89 -9.18 -5.10
CA THR A 378 -7.32 -8.98 -4.85
C THR A 378 -8.16 -9.02 -6.14
N ALA A 379 -7.56 -8.71 -7.29
CA ALA A 379 -8.16 -8.80 -8.62
C ALA A 379 -7.75 -10.08 -9.39
N GLY A 380 -7.17 -11.07 -8.69
CA GLY A 380 -6.82 -12.37 -9.27
C GLY A 380 -5.42 -12.47 -9.89
N ALA A 381 -4.60 -11.42 -9.84
CA ALA A 381 -3.22 -11.48 -10.31
C ALA A 381 -2.39 -12.46 -9.47
N ILE A 382 -1.44 -13.15 -10.11
CA ILE A 382 -0.52 -14.10 -9.46
C ILE A 382 0.93 -13.59 -9.52
N PRO A 383 1.78 -13.97 -8.56
CA PRO A 383 3.19 -13.60 -8.57
C PRO A 383 3.93 -14.35 -9.67
N VAL A 384 4.97 -13.70 -10.20
CA VAL A 384 5.92 -14.30 -11.15
C VAL A 384 7.26 -14.44 -10.44
N ILE A 385 7.89 -15.61 -10.59
CA ILE A 385 9.14 -15.96 -9.92
C ILE A 385 10.21 -16.10 -10.99
N VAL A 386 11.30 -15.32 -10.84
CA VAL A 386 12.36 -15.16 -11.84
C VAL A 386 13.70 -15.57 -11.24
N GLY A 387 14.59 -16.10 -12.09
CA GLY A 387 15.86 -16.70 -11.68
C GLY A 387 15.69 -18.18 -11.40
#